data_AF-A0A7J2TYN7-F1
#
_entry.id   AF-A0A7J2TYN7-F1
#
_cell.length_a   1.000
_cell.length_b   1.000
_cell.length_c   1.000
_cell.angle_alpha   90.00
_cell.angle_beta   90.00
_cell.angle_gamma   90.00
#
_symmetry.space_group_name_H-M   'P 1'
#
loop_
_entity.id
_entity.type
_entity.pdbx_description
1 polymer ?
#
loop_
_entity_poly.entity_id
_entity_poly.type
_entity_poly.pdbx_seq_one_letter_code
_entity_poly.pdbx_strand_id
1 'polypeptide(L)' 'FDPSVFPATDYPEPGGLSYFDFVDIIESIKGRVIGADVCCFKPSEKSLISEFLAVKSIFHILSKI' A
#
# COMPACT_ATOMS: atom_id res chain seq x y z
N PHE A 1 3.04 -4.67 -2.61
CA PHE A 1 2.02 -5.62 -2.14
C PHE A 1 1.97 -6.81 -3.07
N ASP A 2 1.61 -7.99 -2.56
CA ASP A 2 1.35 -9.16 -3.40
C ASP A 2 0.13 -8.91 -4.31
N PRO A 3 0.13 -9.37 -5.58
CA PRO A 3 -1.01 -9.23 -6.48
C PRO A 3 -2.31 -9.85 -5.96
N SER A 4 -2.24 -10.81 -5.03
CA SER A 4 -3.44 -11.36 -4.38
C SER A 4 -4.21 -10.34 -3.53
N VAL A 5 -3.55 -9.28 -3.05
CA VAL A 5 -4.18 -8.22 -2.26
C VAL A 5 -4.21 -6.87 -2.99
N PHE A 6 -3.25 -6.62 -3.87
CA PHE A 6 -3.18 -5.40 -4.69
C PHE A 6 -2.96 -5.75 -6.17
N PRO A 7 -4.00 -6.23 -6.89
CA PRO A 7 -3.86 -6.61 -8.30
C PRO A 7 -3.72 -5.41 -9.25
N ALA A 8 -4.12 -4.20 -8.86
CA ALA A 8 -4.26 -3.05 -9.75
C ALA A 8 -2.94 -2.27 -9.91
N THR A 9 -1.97 -2.89 -10.55
CA THR A 9 -0.64 -2.35 -10.92
C THR A 9 -0.30 -2.72 -12.36
N ASP A 10 0.59 -1.95 -13.01
CA ASP A 10 1.08 -2.27 -14.36
C ASP A 10 1.97 -3.52 -14.39
N TYR A 11 2.66 -3.82 -13.29
CA TYR A 11 3.66 -4.89 -13.19
C TYR A 11 3.41 -5.76 -11.96
N PRO A 12 2.46 -6.71 -12.02
CA PRO A 12 2.17 -7.61 -10.90
C PRO A 12 3.28 -8.66 -10.76
N GLU A 13 3.95 -8.69 -9.60
CA GLU A 13 5.01 -9.65 -9.27
C GLU A 13 4.57 -10.56 -8.11
N PRO A 14 4.50 -11.90 -8.30
CA PRO A 14 4.12 -12.84 -7.23
C PRO A 14 5.08 -12.87 -6.04
N GLY A 15 4.56 -13.20 -4.85
CA GLY A 15 5.37 -13.32 -3.62
C GLY A 15 5.65 -11.98 -2.95
N GLY A 16 4.77 -11.00 -3.16
CA GLY A 16 4.89 -9.67 -2.58
C GLY A 16 4.44 -9.59 -1.12
N LEU A 17 4.49 -8.38 -0.57
CA LEU A 17 4.08 -8.09 0.81
C LEU A 17 2.56 -8.21 1.01
N SER A 18 2.15 -8.75 2.15
CA SER A 18 0.78 -8.60 2.64
C SER A 18 0.52 -7.20 3.18
N TYR A 19 -0.74 -6.88 3.51
CA TYR A 19 -1.07 -5.62 4.19
C TYR A 19 -0.44 -5.54 5.59
N PHE A 20 -0.33 -6.66 6.30
CA PHE A 20 0.22 -6.67 7.65
C PHE A 20 1.73 -6.47 7.65
N ASP A 21 2.45 -7.04 6.67
CA ASP A 21 3.89 -6.76 6.51
C ASP A 21 4.14 -5.26 6.28
N PHE A 22 3.28 -4.60 5.51
CA PHE A 22 3.34 -3.15 5.32
C PHE A 22 3.10 -2.39 6.64
N VAL A 23 2.09 -2.77 7.43
CA VAL A 23 1.84 -2.17 8.74
C VAL A 23 3.07 -2.31 9.63
N ASP A 24 3.64 -3.50 9.72
CA ASP A 24 4.83 -3.75 10.54
C ASP A 24 6.02 -2.90 10.09
N ILE A 25 6.22 -2.72 8.77
CA ILE A 25 7.25 -1.83 8.22
C ILE A 25 7.00 -0.39 8.66
N ILE A 26 5.79 0.14 8.49
CA ILE A 26 5.43 1.52 8.85
C ILE A 26 5.57 1.75 10.36
N GLU A 27 5.16 0.79 11.17
CA GLU A 27 5.31 0.83 12.63
C GLU A 27 6.77 0.76 13.08
N SER A 28 7.65 0.11 12.30
CA SER A 28 9.08 -0.03 12.62
C SER A 28 9.92 1.23 12.36
N ILE A 29 9.39 2.23 11.65
CA ILE A 29 10.11 3.46 11.30
C ILE A 29 10.48 4.23 12.57
N LYS A 30 11.79 4.41 12.79
CA LYS A 30 12.32 5.22 13.89
C LYS A 30 12.57 6.65 13.39
N GLY A 31 11.88 7.61 13.98
CA GLY A 31 12.01 9.03 13.63
C GLY A 31 10.73 9.62 13.08
N ARG A 32 10.81 10.88 12.63
CA ARG A 32 9.65 11.61 12.12
C ARG A 32 9.49 11.40 10.61
N VAL A 33 8.31 10.98 10.19
CA VAL A 33 7.91 10.98 8.78
C VAL A 33 7.54 12.41 8.39
N ILE A 34 8.26 12.99 7.41
CA ILE A 34 8.03 14.38 6.96
C ILE A 34 7.32 14.46 5.59
N GLY A 35 7.12 13.33 4.94
CA GLY A 35 6.46 13.22 3.65
C GLY A 35 6.41 11.76 3.19
N ALA A 36 5.46 11.45 2.32
CA ALA A 36 5.31 10.14 1.70
C ALA A 36 4.63 10.28 0.34
N ASP A 37 4.88 9.32 -0.55
CA ASP A 37 4.14 9.13 -1.79
C ASP A 37 3.53 7.72 -1.85
N VAL A 38 2.47 7.57 -2.65
CA VAL A 38 1.91 6.28 -3.02
C VAL A 38 1.82 6.27 -4.54
N CYS A 39 2.63 5.42 -5.17
CA CYS A 39 2.81 5.38 -6.62
C CYS A 39 2.50 3.98 -7.20
N CYS A 40 2.59 3.87 -8.54
CA CYS A 40 2.37 2.63 -9.29
C CYS A 40 0.97 2.00 -9.13
N PHE A 41 -0.01 2.81 -8.76
CA PHE A 41 -1.42 2.40 -8.74
C PHE A 41 -2.04 2.59 -10.12
N LYS A 42 -2.70 1.55 -10.63
CA LYS A 42 -3.46 1.56 -11.88
C LYS A 42 -4.92 1.21 -11.61
N PRO A 43 -5.84 2.19 -11.56
CA PRO A 43 -7.25 1.95 -11.29
C PRO A 43 -7.87 0.91 -12.23
N SER A 44 -8.83 0.14 -11.70
CA SER A 44 -9.54 -0.88 -12.46
C SER A 44 -11.04 -0.68 -12.33
N GLU A 45 -11.75 -0.52 -13.45
CA GLU A 45 -13.22 -0.42 -13.45
C GLU A 45 -13.91 -1.69 -12.91
N LYS A 46 -13.19 -2.82 -12.87
CA LYS A 46 -13.73 -4.12 -12.48
C LYS A 46 -13.75 -4.33 -10.97
N SER A 47 -12.95 -3.60 -10.20
CA SER A 47 -12.79 -3.83 -8.77
C SER A 47 -12.17 -2.63 -8.08
N LEU A 48 -12.69 -2.31 -6.89
CA LEU A 48 -12.18 -1.24 -6.03
C LEU A 48 -11.21 -1.75 -4.95
N ILE A 49 -10.80 -3.02 -4.99
CA ILE A 49 -10.02 -3.64 -3.90
C ILE A 49 -8.68 -2.91 -3.71
N SER A 50 -7.99 -2.60 -4.81
CA SER A 50 -6.68 -1.92 -4.74
C SER A 50 -6.82 -0.45 -4.34
N GLU A 51 -7.91 0.21 -4.75
CA GLU A 51 -8.28 1.56 -4.36
C GLU A 51 -8.46 1.65 -2.84
N PHE A 52 -9.29 0.76 -2.27
CA PHE A 52 -9.49 0.71 -0.82
C PHE A 52 -8.20 0.38 -0.08
N LEU A 53 -7.39 -0.54 -0.60
CA LEU A 53 -6.11 -0.89 0.01
C LEU A 53 -5.12 0.30 -0.03
N ALA A 54 -5.03 1.01 -1.15
CA ALA A 54 -4.22 2.22 -1.30
C ALA A 54 -4.65 3.30 -0.29
N VAL A 55 -5.95 3.59 -0.22
CA VAL A 55 -6.51 4.59 0.72
C VAL A 55 -6.22 4.18 2.16
N LYS A 56 -6.40 2.90 2.50
CA LYS A 56 -6.12 2.38 3.84
C LYS A 56 -4.63 2.52 4.20
N SER A 57 -3.73 2.21 3.27
CA SER A 57 -2.29 2.41 3.42
C SER A 57 -1.91 3.87 3.60
N ILE A 58 -2.54 4.79 2.85
CA ILE A 58 -2.33 6.24 3.02
C ILE A 58 -2.75 6.68 4.42
N PHE A 59 -3.94 6.30 4.90
CA PHE A 59 -4.37 6.63 6.25
C PHE A 59 -3.45 6.07 7.33
N HIS A 60 -2.89 4.88 7.11
CA HIS A 60 -1.94 4.30 8.04
C HIS A 60 -0.61 5.08 8.08
N ILE A 61 -0.09 5.50 6.92
CA ILE A 61 1.10 6.38 6.86
C ILE A 61 0.81 7.72 7.54
N LEU A 62 -0.35 8.34 7.26
CA LEU A 62 -0.76 9.60 7.87
C LEU A 62 -0.87 9.49 9.40
N SER A 63 -1.20 8.32 9.94
CA SER A 63 -1.24 8.11 11.39
C SER A 63 0.15 8.15 12.06
N LYS A 64 1.24 8.10 11.27
CA LYS A 64 2.63 8.19 11.71
C LYS A 64 3.27 9.56 11.51
N ILE A 65 2.62 10.47 10.80
CA ILE A 65 3.09 11.84 10.53
C ILE A 65 2.71 12.75 11.70
#